data_AF-A0A558HDT4-F1
#
_entry.id   AF-A0A558HDT4-F1
#
_cell.length_a   1.000
_cell.length_b   1.000
_cell.length_c   1.000
_cell.angle_alpha   90.00
_cell.angle_beta   90.00
_cell.angle_gamma   90.00
#
_symmetry.space_group_name_H-M   'P 1'
#
loop_
_entity.id
_entity.type
_entity.pdbx_description
1 polymer ?
#
loop_
_entity_poly.entity_id
_entity_poly.type
_entity_poly.pdbx_seq_one_letter_code
_entity_poly.pdbx_strand_id
1 'polypeptide(L)'
;MVILTNHSPDARELEIIERQLGRKPRGIQAVAATDGEGTPLVLRMHSLVDGKPFPTLYWLCDERLKISLSRIEAEGVIKGLEESLKTDDELLARYRASHEAYVAERWSFMSEAERTAIEALGFADLMRERGVGGIRDWNQVRCLHTQYAQHLAYADGNAIGHWVDANYDVLSELP
;
A
#
# COMPACT_ATOMS: atom_id res chain seq x y z
N MET A 1 -8.44 -1.47 -16.30
CA MET A 1 -9.32 -0.72 -15.35
C MET A 1 -9.07 -1.17 -13.92
N VAL A 2 -9.02 -0.27 -12.94
CA VAL A 2 -8.88 -0.61 -11.51
C VAL A 2 -10.25 -0.62 -10.82
N ILE A 3 -10.52 -1.65 -10.03
CA ILE A 3 -11.76 -1.82 -9.26
C ILE A 3 -11.40 -1.96 -7.78
N LEU A 4 -11.95 -1.08 -6.93
CA LEU A 4 -11.84 -1.20 -5.48
C LEU A 4 -12.70 -2.35 -4.97
N THR A 5 -12.13 -3.18 -4.12
CA THR A 5 -12.81 -4.36 -3.55
C THR A 5 -12.56 -4.45 -2.04
N ASN A 6 -13.35 -5.28 -1.35
CA ASN A 6 -13.21 -5.48 0.08
C ASN A 6 -13.77 -6.85 0.49
N HIS A 7 -13.16 -7.91 -0.01
CA HIS A 7 -13.55 -9.28 0.30
C HIS A 7 -12.33 -10.15 0.64
N SER A 8 -12.53 -11.18 1.44
CA SER A 8 -11.51 -12.20 1.67
C SER A 8 -11.26 -12.98 0.37
N PRO A 9 -10.00 -13.29 0.01
CA PRO A 9 -9.69 -13.90 -1.27
C PRO A 9 -10.31 -15.30 -1.40
N ASP A 10 -10.91 -15.58 -2.55
CA ASP A 10 -11.38 -16.93 -2.88
C ASP A 10 -10.22 -17.86 -3.32
N ALA A 11 -10.52 -19.12 -3.65
CA ALA A 11 -9.51 -20.10 -4.05
C ALA A 11 -8.75 -19.69 -5.33
N ARG A 12 -9.44 -19.12 -6.32
CA ARG A 12 -8.83 -18.65 -7.58
C ARG A 12 -7.91 -17.46 -7.30
N GLU A 13 -8.37 -16.50 -6.51
CA GLU A 13 -7.58 -15.33 -6.15
C GLU A 13 -6.34 -15.73 -5.36
N LEU A 14 -6.45 -16.67 -4.41
CA LEU A 14 -5.29 -17.20 -3.67
C LEU A 14 -4.23 -17.83 -4.59
N GLU A 15 -4.64 -18.62 -5.59
CA GLU A 15 -3.73 -19.20 -6.58
C GLU A 15 -3.01 -18.12 -7.42
N ILE A 16 -3.75 -17.08 -7.83
CA ILE A 16 -3.18 -15.94 -8.56
C ILE A 16 -2.19 -15.20 -7.67
N ILE A 17 -2.57 -14.89 -6.43
CA ILE A 17 -1.73 -14.18 -5.47
C ILE A 17 -0.44 -14.97 -5.20
N GLU A 18 -0.53 -16.27 -4.95
CA GLU A 18 0.65 -17.12 -4.72
C GLU A 18 1.60 -17.13 -5.92
N ARG A 19 1.06 -17.22 -7.14
CA ARG A 19 1.86 -17.11 -8.37
C ARG A 19 2.54 -15.74 -8.48
N GLN A 20 1.80 -14.65 -8.30
CA GLN A 20 2.32 -13.29 -8.39
C GLN A 20 3.39 -12.99 -7.33
N LEU A 21 3.26 -13.57 -6.13
CA LEU A 21 4.21 -13.39 -5.03
C LEU A 21 5.38 -14.39 -5.07
N GLY A 22 5.28 -15.46 -5.86
CA GLY A 22 6.21 -16.58 -5.88
C GLY A 22 6.25 -17.40 -4.58
N ARG A 23 5.27 -17.21 -3.70
CA ARG A 23 5.15 -17.89 -2.40
C ARG A 23 3.73 -17.77 -1.85
N LYS A 24 3.34 -18.75 -1.03
CA LYS A 24 2.07 -18.68 -0.29
C LYS A 24 2.02 -17.43 0.61
N PRO A 25 1.02 -16.55 0.45
CA PRO A 25 0.87 -15.37 1.29
C PRO A 25 0.43 -15.76 2.71
N ARG A 26 0.75 -14.90 3.69
CA ARG A 26 0.28 -15.02 5.07
C ARG A 26 -0.32 -13.70 5.54
N GLY A 27 -1.38 -13.77 6.34
CA GLY A 27 -2.00 -12.60 6.95
C GLY A 27 -2.78 -11.71 5.98
N ILE A 28 -3.28 -12.25 4.85
CA ILE A 28 -4.20 -11.50 4.00
C ILE A 28 -5.51 -11.33 4.77
N GLN A 29 -5.96 -10.09 4.87
CA GLN A 29 -7.27 -9.75 5.41
C GLN A 29 -8.31 -9.64 4.27
N ALA A 30 -7.95 -8.97 3.17
CA ALA A 30 -8.82 -8.79 2.01
C ALA A 30 -8.02 -8.57 0.72
N VAL A 31 -8.65 -8.84 -0.43
CA VAL A 31 -8.31 -8.22 -1.71
C VAL A 31 -8.89 -6.80 -1.67
N ALA A 32 -8.03 -5.80 -1.87
CA ALA A 32 -8.39 -4.39 -1.78
C ALA A 32 -8.61 -3.74 -3.15
N ALA A 33 -7.98 -4.29 -4.19
CA ALA A 33 -8.17 -3.85 -5.56
C ALA A 33 -7.95 -5.00 -6.55
N THR A 34 -8.71 -5.01 -7.64
CA THR A 34 -8.53 -5.90 -8.79
C THR A 34 -8.48 -5.13 -10.11
N ASP A 35 -8.01 -5.77 -11.18
CA ASP A 35 -8.23 -5.27 -12.54
C ASP A 35 -9.62 -5.64 -13.08
N GLY A 36 -9.90 -5.30 -14.35
CA GLY A 36 -11.17 -5.58 -15.02
C GLY A 36 -11.47 -7.08 -15.23
N GLU A 37 -10.46 -7.94 -15.10
CA GLU A 37 -10.58 -9.41 -15.22
C GLU A 37 -10.64 -10.11 -13.84
N GLY A 38 -10.66 -9.33 -12.76
CA GLY A 38 -10.66 -9.85 -11.40
C GLY A 38 -9.30 -10.44 -10.99
N THR A 39 -8.19 -9.93 -11.54
CA THR A 39 -6.83 -10.24 -11.06
C THR A 39 -6.53 -9.38 -9.84
N PRO A 40 -6.13 -9.96 -8.68
CA PRO A 40 -5.76 -9.19 -7.50
C PRO A 40 -4.54 -8.28 -7.74
N LEU A 41 -4.74 -6.98 -7.53
CA LEU A 41 -3.69 -5.95 -7.65
C LEU A 41 -3.06 -5.62 -6.30
N VAL A 42 -3.90 -5.39 -5.30
CA VAL A 42 -3.49 -4.99 -3.96
C VAL A 42 -4.19 -5.83 -2.91
N LEU A 43 -3.41 -6.26 -1.92
CA LEU A 43 -3.88 -6.98 -0.74
C LEU A 43 -3.91 -6.03 0.45
N ARG A 44 -4.97 -6.11 1.26
CA ARG A 44 -4.96 -5.57 2.63
C ARG A 44 -4.51 -6.66 3.59
N MET A 45 -3.54 -6.35 4.42
CA MET A 45 -2.91 -7.28 5.36
C MET A 45 -3.41 -7.02 6.78
N HIS A 46 -3.51 -8.08 7.58
CA HIS A 46 -3.65 -7.96 9.02
C HIS A 46 -2.48 -7.18 9.61
N SER A 47 -2.75 -6.29 10.56
CA SER A 47 -1.70 -5.48 11.20
C SER A 47 -0.83 -6.30 12.16
N LEU A 48 -1.33 -7.46 12.61
CA LEU A 48 -0.61 -8.42 13.42
C LEU A 48 -0.65 -9.79 12.75
N VAL A 49 0.51 -10.37 12.43
CA VAL A 49 0.64 -11.71 11.82
C VAL A 49 1.62 -12.52 12.65
N ASP A 50 1.21 -13.71 13.10
CA ASP A 50 2.01 -14.59 13.95
C ASP A 50 2.58 -13.86 15.19
N GLY A 51 1.78 -12.98 15.81
CA GLY A 51 2.15 -12.18 16.98
C GLY A 51 3.12 -11.03 16.71
N LYS A 52 3.41 -10.71 15.45
CA LYS A 52 4.33 -9.64 15.06
C LYS A 52 3.66 -8.57 14.21
N PRO A 53 4.03 -7.28 14.36
CA PRO A 53 3.58 -6.21 13.49
C PRO A 53 3.87 -6.52 12.02
N PHE A 54 2.85 -6.47 11.18
CA PHE A 54 3.06 -6.51 9.74
C PHE A 54 3.44 -5.11 9.25
N PRO A 55 4.50 -4.98 8.43
CA PRO A 55 5.09 -3.67 8.12
C PRO A 55 4.18 -2.77 7.28
N THR A 56 3.27 -3.32 6.47
CA THR A 56 2.37 -2.54 5.61
C THR A 56 0.91 -2.99 5.69
N LEU A 57 -0.04 -2.05 5.67
CA LEU A 57 -1.47 -2.32 5.50
C LEU A 57 -1.77 -2.81 4.09
N TYR A 58 -1.25 -2.13 3.07
CA TYR A 58 -1.46 -2.47 1.67
C TYR A 58 -0.20 -3.07 1.04
N TRP A 59 -0.36 -4.19 0.35
CA TRP A 59 0.70 -4.88 -0.38
C TRP A 59 0.32 -5.01 -1.86
N LEU A 60 1.04 -4.31 -2.73
CA LEU A 60 0.96 -4.48 -4.18
C LEU A 60 1.46 -5.89 -4.56
N CYS A 61 0.55 -6.75 -5.01
CA CYS A 61 0.90 -8.12 -5.41
C CYS A 61 1.10 -8.26 -6.91
N ASP A 62 0.40 -7.48 -7.75
CA ASP A 62 0.45 -7.62 -9.20
C ASP A 62 1.86 -7.48 -9.79
N GLU A 63 2.23 -8.45 -10.61
CA GLU A 63 3.59 -8.56 -11.16
C GLU A 63 3.91 -7.47 -12.18
N ARG A 64 2.94 -7.08 -13.01
CA ARG A 64 3.10 -6.06 -14.05
C ARG A 64 3.40 -4.71 -13.40
N LEU A 65 2.54 -4.30 -12.48
CA LEU A 65 2.69 -3.06 -11.71
C LEU A 65 3.99 -3.05 -10.91
N LYS A 66 4.38 -4.16 -10.27
CA LYS A 66 5.68 -4.24 -9.57
C LYS A 66 6.85 -4.01 -10.50
N ILE A 67 6.86 -4.62 -11.69
CA ILE A 67 7.93 -4.45 -12.67
C ILE A 67 7.96 -3.01 -13.17
N SER A 68 6.80 -2.44 -13.52
CA SER A 68 6.68 -1.07 -14.01
C SER A 68 7.22 -0.05 -13.00
N LEU A 69 6.74 -0.12 -11.75
CA LEU A 69 7.21 0.75 -10.67
C LEU A 69 8.70 0.56 -10.35
N SER A 70 9.23 -0.66 -10.45
CA SER A 70 10.66 -0.91 -10.25
C SER A 70 11.52 -0.26 -11.34
N ARG A 71 11.03 -0.21 -12.59
CA ARG A 71 11.72 0.48 -13.70
C ARG A 71 11.74 1.98 -13.45
N ILE A 72 10.60 2.55 -13.07
CA ILE A 72 10.48 3.98 -12.72
C ILE A 72 11.40 4.34 -11.55
N GLU A 73 11.43 3.51 -10.49
CA GLU A 73 12.35 3.72 -9.36
C GLU A 73 13.82 3.71 -9.78
N ALA A 74 14.20 2.84 -10.71
CA ALA A 74 15.56 2.73 -11.22
C ALA A 74 16.02 3.98 -12.00
N GLU A 75 15.10 4.83 -12.46
CA GLU A 75 15.40 6.14 -13.04
C GLU A 75 15.83 7.18 -11.98
N GLY A 76 15.71 6.86 -10.69
CA GLY A 76 16.12 7.73 -9.59
C GLY A 76 15.06 8.74 -9.14
N VAL A 77 13.80 8.55 -9.53
CA VAL A 77 12.71 9.51 -9.28
C VAL A 77 12.43 9.78 -7.80
N ILE A 78 12.72 8.82 -6.92
CA ILE A 78 12.48 8.94 -5.47
C ILE A 78 13.20 10.17 -4.90
N LYS A 79 14.45 10.40 -5.31
CA LYS A 79 15.21 11.56 -4.84
C LYS A 79 14.58 12.88 -5.31
N GLY A 80 14.11 12.93 -6.56
CA GLY A 80 13.43 14.10 -7.11
C GLY A 80 12.08 14.37 -6.42
N LEU A 81 11.33 13.32 -6.07
CA LEU A 81 10.11 13.42 -5.27
C LEU A 81 10.38 13.97 -3.87
N GLU A 82 11.41 13.46 -3.19
CA GLU A 82 11.81 13.95 -1.86
C GLU A 82 12.35 15.40 -1.89
N GLU A 83 12.98 15.81 -2.99
CA GLU A 83 13.35 17.22 -3.21
C GLU A 83 12.10 18.09 -3.42
N SER A 84 11.13 17.61 -4.20
CA SER A 84 9.86 18.30 -4.42
C SER A 84 9.07 18.46 -3.11
N LEU A 85 9.04 17.43 -2.26
CA LEU A 85 8.41 17.49 -0.93
C LEU A 85 9.01 18.56 0.00
N LYS A 86 10.23 19.03 -0.25
CA LYS A 86 10.87 20.09 0.54
C LYS A 86 10.53 21.50 0.04
N THR A 87 10.07 21.64 -1.20
CA THR A 87 9.90 22.94 -1.87
C THR A 87 8.46 23.21 -2.29
N ASP A 88 7.62 22.18 -2.37
CA ASP A 88 6.20 22.26 -2.70
C ASP A 88 5.36 21.91 -1.46
N ASP A 89 4.86 22.96 -0.79
CA ASP A 89 4.04 22.85 0.41
C ASP A 89 2.69 22.15 0.15
N GLU A 90 2.13 22.27 -1.05
CA GLU A 90 0.87 21.63 -1.41
C GLU A 90 1.05 20.12 -1.60
N LEU A 91 2.11 19.72 -2.32
CA LEU A 91 2.49 18.31 -2.44
C LEU A 91 2.77 17.69 -1.07
N LEU A 92 3.52 18.40 -0.22
CA LEU A 92 3.83 17.95 1.13
C LEU A 92 2.56 17.77 1.99
N ALA A 93 1.63 18.72 1.93
CA ALA A 93 0.35 18.63 2.65
C ALA A 93 -0.47 17.43 2.19
N ARG A 94 -0.58 17.21 0.87
CA ARG A 94 -1.27 16.03 0.30
C ARG A 94 -0.58 14.71 0.67
N TYR A 95 0.76 14.71 0.70
CA TYR A 95 1.51 13.52 1.08
C TYR A 95 1.32 13.17 2.55
N ARG A 96 1.38 14.16 3.44
CA ARG A 96 1.05 13.98 4.87
C ARG A 96 -0.38 13.47 5.07
N ALA A 97 -1.36 14.04 4.37
CA ALA A 97 -2.73 13.54 4.40
C ALA A 97 -2.82 12.07 3.95
N SER A 98 -1.99 11.64 2.98
CA SER A 98 -1.93 10.23 2.56
C SER A 98 -1.43 9.31 3.69
N HIS A 99 -0.43 9.76 4.46
CA HIS A 99 0.07 9.04 5.63
C HIS A 99 -0.94 9.00 6.79
N GLU A 100 -1.63 10.11 7.05
CA GLU A 100 -2.68 10.19 8.08
C GLU A 100 -3.85 9.26 7.74
N ALA A 101 -4.32 9.30 6.49
CA ALA A 101 -5.35 8.39 5.98
C ALA A 101 -4.90 6.92 6.12
N TYR A 102 -3.65 6.61 5.77
CA TYR A 102 -3.10 5.26 5.91
C TYR A 102 -3.13 4.76 7.35
N VAL A 103 -2.71 5.59 8.32
CA VAL A 103 -2.73 5.24 9.75
C VAL A 103 -4.16 5.06 10.24
N ALA A 104 -5.07 5.97 9.85
CA ALA A 104 -6.48 5.90 10.21
C ALA A 104 -7.14 4.62 9.67
N GLU A 105 -6.92 4.30 8.40
CA GLU A 105 -7.42 3.08 7.77
C GLU A 105 -6.85 1.84 8.45
N ARG A 106 -5.53 1.80 8.69
CA ARG A 106 -4.86 0.70 9.38
C ARG A 106 -5.53 0.41 10.72
N TRP A 107 -5.80 1.46 11.50
CA TRP A 107 -6.49 1.30 12.78
C TRP A 107 -7.94 0.85 12.61
N SER A 108 -8.66 1.42 11.64
CA SER A 108 -10.06 1.10 11.37
C SER A 108 -10.29 -0.36 10.99
N PHE A 109 -9.33 -0.97 10.27
CA PHE A 109 -9.42 -2.36 9.82
C PHE A 109 -8.97 -3.39 10.87
N MET A 110 -8.38 -2.98 11.99
CA MET A 110 -8.08 -3.92 13.08
C MET A 110 -9.35 -4.30 13.82
N SER A 111 -9.54 -5.60 14.07
CA SER A 111 -10.52 -6.10 15.03
C SER A 111 -10.20 -5.66 16.46
N GLU A 112 -11.19 -5.67 17.36
CA GLU A 112 -10.98 -5.38 18.78
C GLU A 112 -9.93 -6.31 19.42
N ALA A 113 -9.93 -7.59 19.03
CA ALA A 113 -8.95 -8.56 19.47
C ALA A 113 -7.53 -8.21 19.00
N GLU A 114 -7.35 -7.79 17.74
CA GLU A 114 -6.05 -7.33 17.23
C GLU A 114 -5.58 -6.07 17.95
N ARG A 115 -6.46 -5.09 18.19
CA ARG A 115 -6.11 -3.87 18.93
C ARG A 115 -5.65 -4.19 20.35
N THR A 116 -6.40 -5.05 21.05
CA THR A 116 -6.04 -5.52 22.40
C THR A 116 -4.68 -6.22 22.41
N ALA A 117 -4.42 -7.10 21.44
CA ALA A 117 -3.14 -7.79 21.33
C ALA A 117 -1.98 -6.83 21.03
N ILE A 118 -2.18 -5.85 20.13
CA ILE A 118 -1.19 -4.81 19.79
C ILE A 118 -0.83 -3.98 21.02
N GLU A 119 -1.82 -3.60 21.84
CA GLU A 119 -1.60 -2.88 23.08
C GLU A 119 -0.84 -3.73 24.10
N ALA A 120 -1.27 -4.97 24.33
CA ALA A 120 -0.61 -5.88 25.27
C ALA A 120 0.85 -6.19 24.89
N LEU A 121 1.15 -6.22 23.59
CA LEU A 121 2.50 -6.45 23.07
C LEU A 121 3.35 -5.17 22.97
N GLY A 122 2.80 -3.99 23.30
CA GLY A 122 3.54 -2.72 23.26
C GLY A 122 3.78 -2.17 21.85
N PHE A 123 2.95 -2.55 20.87
CA PHE A 123 3.09 -2.11 19.46
C PHE A 123 2.16 -0.95 19.07
N ALA A 124 1.41 -0.38 20.02
CA ALA A 124 0.39 0.63 19.73
C ALA A 124 0.97 1.89 19.08
N ASP A 125 2.07 2.44 19.60
CA ASP A 125 2.72 3.63 19.03
C ASP A 125 3.27 3.35 17.63
N LEU A 126 3.82 2.15 17.41
CA LEU A 126 4.27 1.73 16.08
C LEU A 126 3.12 1.79 15.07
N MET A 127 1.92 1.35 15.44
CA MET A 127 0.75 1.37 14.54
C MET A 127 0.19 2.76 14.29
N ARG A 128 0.43 3.72 15.19
CA ARG A 128 -0.08 5.10 15.10
C ARG A 128 0.91 6.06 14.42
N GLU A 129 2.20 5.76 14.45
CA GLU A 129 3.24 6.65 13.89
C GLU A 129 3.74 6.22 12.50
N ARG A 130 3.64 4.93 12.18
CA ARG A 130 4.20 4.36 10.94
C ARG A 130 3.18 4.46 9.82
N GLY A 131 3.41 5.40 8.90
CA GLY A 131 2.54 5.57 7.74
C GLY A 131 2.91 4.61 6.59
N VAL A 132 2.62 5.03 5.36
CA VAL A 132 2.86 4.26 4.14
C VAL A 132 4.30 3.75 4.07
N GLY A 133 4.47 2.47 3.74
CA GLY A 133 5.79 1.83 3.70
C GLY A 133 6.45 1.64 5.07
N GLY A 134 5.76 1.89 6.18
CA GLY A 134 6.27 1.71 7.54
C GLY A 134 7.30 2.76 7.96
N ILE A 135 7.27 3.95 7.36
CA ILE A 135 8.19 5.05 7.69
C ILE A 135 7.62 5.93 8.81
N ARG A 136 8.53 6.53 9.58
CA ARG A 136 8.19 7.54 10.60
C ARG A 136 8.40 8.97 10.08
N ASP A 137 9.40 9.18 9.24
CA ASP A 137 9.62 10.47 8.57
C ASP A 137 8.75 10.56 7.32
N TRP A 138 7.63 11.28 7.41
CA TRP A 138 6.68 11.46 6.30
C TRP A 138 7.13 12.51 5.29
N ASN A 139 8.41 12.91 5.30
CA ASN A 139 9.03 13.69 4.23
C ASN A 139 9.91 12.80 3.32
N GLN A 140 9.97 11.49 3.59
CA GLN A 140 10.72 10.51 2.80
C GLN A 140 9.78 9.60 2.02
N VAL A 141 10.22 9.13 0.86
CA VAL A 141 9.47 8.15 0.06
C VAL A 141 10.25 6.85 0.03
N ARG A 142 9.78 5.84 0.77
CA ARG A 142 10.49 4.54 0.85
C ARG A 142 10.58 3.83 -0.50
N CYS A 143 9.44 3.64 -1.16
CA CYS A 143 9.31 3.03 -2.48
C CYS A 143 7.94 3.35 -3.07
N LEU A 144 7.87 3.47 -4.39
CA LEU A 144 6.65 3.64 -5.17
C LEU A 144 5.67 2.49 -4.95
N HIS A 145 6.13 1.24 -4.77
CA HIS A 145 5.22 0.09 -4.62
C HIS A 145 4.25 0.25 -3.46
N THR A 146 4.71 0.77 -2.31
CA THR A 146 3.84 0.96 -1.14
C THR A 146 2.93 2.17 -1.28
N GLN A 147 3.40 3.22 -1.94
CA GLN A 147 2.60 4.41 -2.25
C GLN A 147 1.49 4.07 -3.25
N TYR A 148 1.85 3.35 -4.30
CA TYR A 148 0.92 2.92 -5.33
C TYR A 148 -0.05 1.85 -4.82
N ALA A 149 0.39 0.95 -3.92
CA ALA A 149 -0.53 0.02 -3.25
C ALA A 149 -1.65 0.77 -2.52
N GLN A 150 -1.33 1.82 -1.75
CA GLN A 150 -2.36 2.64 -1.13
C GLN A 150 -3.19 3.39 -2.18
N HIS A 151 -2.54 3.96 -3.20
CA HIS A 151 -3.24 4.70 -4.26
C HIS A 151 -4.35 3.87 -4.90
N LEU A 152 -4.09 2.60 -5.19
CA LEU A 152 -5.06 1.71 -5.81
C LEU A 152 -6.09 1.15 -4.83
N ALA A 153 -5.86 1.21 -3.52
CA ALA A 153 -6.72 0.62 -2.50
C ALA A 153 -7.53 1.64 -1.69
N TYR A 154 -7.22 2.94 -1.84
CA TYR A 154 -7.86 4.04 -1.14
C TYR A 154 -8.57 4.95 -2.14
N ALA A 155 -9.85 5.26 -1.91
CA ALA A 155 -10.70 5.92 -2.88
C ALA A 155 -10.20 7.31 -3.32
N ASP A 156 -9.60 8.09 -2.41
CA ASP A 156 -9.05 9.41 -2.76
C ASP A 156 -7.61 9.30 -3.33
N GLY A 157 -7.04 8.09 -3.32
CA GLY A 157 -5.69 7.79 -3.75
C GLY A 157 -4.60 8.33 -2.81
N ASN A 158 -3.34 8.07 -3.18
CA ASN A 158 -2.15 8.58 -2.50
C ASN A 158 -1.48 9.67 -3.34
N ALA A 159 -0.91 10.70 -2.70
CA ALA A 159 -0.28 11.84 -3.39
C ALA A 159 0.85 11.43 -4.36
N ILE A 160 1.71 10.49 -3.97
CA ILE A 160 2.77 9.95 -4.83
C ILE A 160 2.18 9.05 -5.91
N GLY A 161 1.12 8.29 -5.61
CA GLY A 161 0.41 7.52 -6.65
C GLY A 161 -0.20 8.39 -7.74
N HIS A 162 -0.85 9.50 -7.37
CA HIS A 162 -1.34 10.51 -8.31
C HIS A 162 -0.20 11.12 -9.14
N TRP A 163 0.97 11.33 -8.52
CA TRP A 163 2.15 11.78 -9.26
C TRP A 163 2.62 10.73 -10.27
N VAL A 164 2.62 9.44 -9.91
CA VAL A 164 2.98 8.35 -10.83
C VAL A 164 2.02 8.36 -12.03
N ASP A 165 0.71 8.37 -11.82
CA ASP A 165 -0.28 8.36 -12.90
C ASP A 165 -0.20 9.60 -13.80
N ALA A 166 0.20 10.75 -13.26
CA ALA A 166 0.36 11.98 -14.04
C ALA A 166 1.61 11.98 -14.92
N ASN A 167 2.64 11.19 -14.59
CA ASN A 167 3.94 11.20 -15.27
C ASN A 167 4.21 9.91 -16.06
N TYR A 168 3.52 8.82 -15.72
CA TYR A 168 3.73 7.50 -16.27
C TYR A 168 2.38 6.81 -16.53
N ASP A 169 2.26 6.16 -17.68
CA ASP A 169 1.06 5.43 -18.06
C ASP A 169 1.07 4.00 -17.48
N VAL A 170 1.20 3.89 -16.15
CA VAL A 170 1.35 2.58 -15.46
C VAL A 170 0.08 1.74 -15.57
N LEU A 171 -1.10 2.39 -15.59
CA LEU A 171 -2.39 1.69 -15.63
C LEU A 171 -2.73 1.12 -17.01
N SER A 172 -2.08 1.53 -18.10
CA SER A 172 -2.31 0.93 -19.42
C SER A 172 -1.75 -0.48 -19.55
N GLU A 173 -0.94 -0.93 -18.58
CA GLU A 173 -0.49 -2.32 -18.47
C GLU A 173 -1.59 -3.27 -17.96
N LEU A 174 -2.70 -2.71 -17.44
CA LEU A 174 -3.83 -3.49 -16.93
C LEU A 174 -4.92 -3.67 -18.00
N PRO A 175 -5.57 -4.85 -18.06
CA PRO A 175 -6.71 -5.10 -18.94
C PRO A 175 -7.96 -4.29 -18.54
#